data_AF-A0A059ARB9-F1
#
_entry.id   AF-A0A059ARB9-F1
#
_cell.length_a   1.000
_cell.length_b   1.000
_cell.length_c   1.000
_cell.angle_alpha   90.00
_cell.angle_beta   90.00
_cell.angle_gamma   90.00
#
_symmetry.space_group_name_H-M   'P 1'
#
loop_
_entity.id
_entity.type
_entity.pdbx_description
1 polymer ?
#
loop_
_entity_poly.entity_id
_entity_poly.type
_entity_poly.pdbx_seq_one_letter_code
_entity_poly.pdbx_strand_id
1 'polypeptide(L)'
;MRHERVVLVNQDSFYHSLSDEKLQKVHEYNFDHPDAFNTELLLSCMEKLKLGQEVSIPSYDFKSHKSTEAACKVNPSDVIILEGILVLHDPRVRDLMNMKIFVDTDSDIRLARRIQRDTIERGRDIQDVLDQYDRFVKPSFDEFILPSKKFADIIIPRGGDNDVAIDLIVQHIHTKLGQHDLCKIYANLCVITSTFQIRGMHTLIRDVRTTKHDFVFYADRLIRLVVEHGLGHLPFSEKQITTPTGSVYTGVVFRKRLCGISIIRSGESMENALRACCKGIKIGKILIHREGNSGRQLIYEKLPADISSRHVFLLDPVLASGLETQK
;
A
#
# COMPACT_ATOMS: atom_id res chain seq x y z
N MET A 1 -22.57 9.94 -5.00
CA MET A 1 -22.26 9.08 -3.83
C MET A 1 -20.77 9.22 -3.56
N ARG A 2 -20.35 9.61 -2.35
CA ARG A 2 -18.92 9.70 -2.03
C ARG A 2 -18.39 8.26 -1.94
N HIS A 3 -17.47 7.88 -2.82
CA HIS A 3 -16.71 6.65 -2.64
C HIS A 3 -15.85 6.83 -1.38
N GLU A 4 -16.19 6.09 -0.32
CA GLU A 4 -15.36 6.04 0.87
C GLU A 4 -14.08 5.27 0.53
N ARG A 5 -12.94 5.96 0.55
CA ARG A 5 -11.63 5.37 0.27
C ARG A 5 -11.12 4.46 1.38
N VAL A 6 -11.74 4.54 2.56
CA VAL A 6 -11.43 3.74 3.74
C VAL A 6 -12.73 3.14 4.24
N VAL A 7 -12.74 1.84 4.52
CA VAL A 7 -13.87 1.17 5.14
C VAL A 7 -13.45 0.41 6.39
N LEU A 8 -14.33 0.39 7.40
CA LEU A 8 -14.17 -0.37 8.62
C LEU A 8 -15.01 -1.65 8.54
N VAL A 9 -14.37 -2.80 8.78
CA VAL A 9 -15.01 -4.11 8.90
C VAL A 9 -14.81 -4.57 10.34
N ASN A 10 -15.90 -4.76 11.07
CA ASN A 10 -15.87 -5.20 12.46
C ASN A 10 -16.10 -6.72 12.54
N GLN A 11 -15.22 -7.45 13.22
CA GLN A 11 -15.32 -8.89 13.42
C GLN A 11 -16.60 -9.31 14.14
N ASP A 12 -17.13 -8.48 15.04
CA ASP A 12 -18.34 -8.77 15.81
C ASP A 12 -19.58 -8.92 14.91
N SER A 13 -19.57 -8.32 13.71
CA SER A 13 -20.63 -8.56 12.71
C SER A 13 -20.73 -10.04 12.32
N PHE A 14 -19.66 -10.83 12.49
CA PHE A 14 -19.56 -12.20 12.03
C PHE A 14 -19.82 -13.23 13.14
N TYR A 15 -20.39 -12.85 14.28
CA TYR A 15 -20.85 -13.84 15.26
C TYR A 15 -21.89 -14.80 14.66
N HIS A 16 -21.82 -16.07 15.03
CA HIS A 16 -22.90 -17.01 14.74
C HIS A 16 -24.19 -16.63 15.48
N SER A 17 -25.33 -16.71 14.79
CA SER A 17 -26.64 -16.64 15.45
C SER A 17 -26.78 -17.79 16.45
N LEU A 18 -27.22 -17.48 17.66
CA LEU A 18 -27.50 -18.53 18.65
C LEU A 18 -28.80 -19.27 18.29
N SER A 19 -28.79 -20.59 18.52
CA SER A 19 -30.00 -21.41 18.50
C SER A 19 -30.88 -21.09 19.71
N ASP A 20 -32.18 -21.41 19.64
CA ASP A 20 -33.11 -21.13 20.74
C ASP A 20 -32.69 -21.82 22.05
N GLU A 21 -32.08 -23.00 21.97
CA GLU A 21 -31.49 -23.70 23.13
C GLU A 21 -30.32 -22.94 23.76
N LYS A 22 -29.42 -22.38 22.92
CA LYS A 22 -28.28 -21.58 23.40
C LYS A 22 -28.73 -20.21 23.92
N LEU A 23 -29.82 -19.65 23.38
CA LEU A 23 -30.41 -18.41 23.88
C LEU A 23 -30.95 -18.57 25.30
N GLN A 24 -31.58 -19.70 25.62
CA GLN A 24 -32.03 -20.00 26.99
C GLN A 24 -30.86 -20.05 28.00
N LYS A 25 -29.65 -20.38 27.52
CA LYS A 25 -28.42 -20.46 28.31
C LYS A 25 -27.35 -19.46 27.84
N VAL A 26 -27.78 -18.28 27.41
CA VAL A 26 -26.86 -17.28 26.81
C VAL A 26 -25.74 -16.86 27.76
N HIS A 27 -26.02 -16.85 29.06
CA HIS A 27 -25.04 -16.56 30.12
C HIS A 27 -23.97 -17.64 30.26
N GLU A 28 -24.14 -18.82 29.64
CA GLU A 28 -23.16 -19.90 29.59
C GLU A 28 -22.39 -19.93 28.26
N TYR A 29 -22.71 -19.04 27.31
CA TYR A 29 -22.09 -19.03 26.00
C TYR A 29 -20.83 -18.15 25.99
N ASN A 30 -19.72 -18.72 25.52
CA ASN A 30 -18.44 -18.01 25.40
C ASN A 30 -18.37 -17.29 24.04
N PHE A 31 -18.67 -15.99 24.04
CA PHE A 31 -18.53 -15.14 22.85
C PHE A 31 -17.07 -14.80 22.53
N ASP A 32 -16.15 -14.96 23.47
CA ASP A 32 -14.74 -14.62 23.27
C ASP A 32 -13.93 -15.83 22.74
N HIS A 33 -14.56 -16.98 22.50
CA HIS A 33 -13.93 -18.15 21.88
C HIS A 33 -13.93 -18.04 20.34
N PRO A 34 -12.87 -18.49 19.62
CA PRO A 34 -12.81 -18.47 18.15
C PRO A 34 -14.06 -19.06 17.46
N ASP A 35 -14.58 -20.18 17.96
CA ASP A 35 -15.78 -20.85 17.42
C ASP A 35 -17.07 -20.02 17.50
N ALA A 36 -17.08 -18.91 18.23
CA ALA A 36 -18.22 -18.00 18.24
C ALA A 36 -18.38 -17.24 16.91
N PHE A 37 -17.31 -17.14 16.12
CA PHE A 37 -17.26 -16.34 14.90
C PHE A 37 -17.31 -17.21 13.64
N ASN A 38 -18.05 -16.73 12.63
CA ASN A 38 -18.06 -17.30 11.30
C ASN A 38 -16.84 -16.80 10.49
N THR A 39 -15.67 -17.37 10.78
CA THR A 39 -14.42 -17.00 10.12
C THR A 39 -14.43 -17.28 8.61
N GLU A 40 -15.14 -18.32 8.16
CA GLU A 40 -15.28 -18.62 6.73
C GLU A 40 -16.03 -17.51 5.98
N LEU A 41 -17.10 -16.97 6.58
CA LEU A 41 -17.82 -15.82 6.02
C LEU A 41 -16.93 -14.57 6.00
N LEU A 42 -16.20 -14.30 7.08
CA LEU A 42 -15.25 -13.18 7.15
C LEU A 42 -14.20 -13.29 6.03
N LEU A 43 -13.55 -14.46 5.87
CA LEU A 43 -12.55 -14.70 4.83
C LEU A 43 -13.14 -14.48 3.44
N SER A 44 -14.30 -15.08 3.14
CA SER A 44 -15.00 -14.88 1.86
C SER A 44 -15.32 -13.40 1.59
N CYS A 45 -15.78 -12.65 2.59
CA CYS A 45 -16.04 -11.21 2.44
C CYS A 45 -14.74 -10.43 2.16
N MET A 46 -13.67 -10.73 2.89
CA MET A 46 -12.39 -10.04 2.72
C MET A 46 -11.73 -10.35 1.36
N GLU A 47 -11.82 -11.58 0.87
CA GLU A 47 -11.35 -11.96 -0.46
C GLU A 47 -12.09 -11.22 -1.57
N LYS A 48 -13.42 -11.14 -1.49
CA LYS A 48 -14.24 -10.39 -2.46
C LYS A 48 -13.89 -8.90 -2.46
N LEU A 49 -13.74 -8.30 -1.28
CA LEU A 49 -13.32 -6.90 -1.18
C LEU A 49 -11.94 -6.66 -1.78
N LYS A 50 -10.99 -7.58 -1.57
CA LYS A 50 -9.65 -7.53 -2.15
C LYS A 50 -9.67 -7.66 -3.70
N LEU A 51 -10.66 -8.36 -4.25
CA LEU A 51 -10.90 -8.47 -5.70
C LEU A 51 -11.68 -7.27 -6.28
N GLY A 52 -12.00 -6.25 -5.47
CA GLY A 52 -12.75 -5.09 -5.93
C GLY A 52 -14.25 -5.36 -6.11
N GLN A 53 -14.81 -6.34 -5.39
CA GLN A 53 -16.23 -6.68 -5.44
C GLN A 53 -16.98 -6.14 -4.22
N GLU A 54 -18.22 -5.67 -4.42
CA GLU A 54 -19.11 -5.28 -3.34
C GLU A 54 -19.47 -6.51 -2.47
N VAL A 55 -19.51 -6.32 -1.16
CA VAL A 55 -19.96 -7.36 -0.22
C VAL A 55 -21.05 -6.85 0.69
N SER A 56 -21.88 -7.78 1.15
CA SER A 56 -22.90 -7.51 2.16
C SER A 56 -22.42 -8.10 3.47
N ILE A 57 -22.10 -7.23 4.43
CA ILE A 57 -21.62 -7.64 5.75
C ILE A 57 -22.82 -7.74 6.69
N PRO A 58 -23.00 -8.87 7.40
CA PRO A 58 -24.10 -9.02 8.36
C PRO A 58 -24.02 -7.97 9.49
N SER A 59 -25.16 -7.70 10.11
CA SER A 59 -25.23 -6.90 11.33
C SER A 59 -25.64 -7.80 12.48
N TYR A 60 -24.83 -7.87 13.53
CA TYR A 60 -25.11 -8.68 14.71
C TYR A 60 -25.77 -7.84 15.80
N ASP A 61 -26.94 -8.27 16.28
CA ASP A 61 -27.64 -7.60 17.36
C ASP A 61 -27.27 -8.23 18.71
N PHE A 62 -26.55 -7.48 19.54
CA PHE A 62 -26.13 -7.91 20.88
C PHE A 62 -27.27 -8.06 21.89
N LYS A 63 -28.47 -7.52 21.62
CA LYS A 63 -29.64 -7.69 22.48
C LYS A 63 -30.37 -9.00 22.20
N SER A 64 -30.57 -9.32 20.92
CA SER A 64 -31.24 -10.56 20.50
C SER A 64 -30.28 -11.74 20.28
N HIS A 65 -28.98 -11.50 20.24
CA HIS A 65 -27.93 -12.49 19.94
C HIS A 65 -28.12 -13.22 18.60
N LYS A 66 -28.67 -12.49 17.62
CA LYS A 66 -28.93 -12.98 16.26
C LYS A 66 -28.22 -12.11 15.23
N SER A 67 -27.66 -12.75 14.21
CA SER A 67 -27.25 -12.08 12.98
C SER A 67 -28.51 -11.69 12.21
N THR A 68 -28.65 -10.40 11.91
CA THR A 68 -29.77 -9.86 11.15
C THR A 68 -29.47 -9.86 9.66
N GLU A 69 -30.50 -10.05 8.83
CA GLU A 69 -30.39 -9.96 7.37
C GLU A 69 -30.20 -8.53 6.86
N ALA A 70 -30.38 -7.52 7.73
CA ALA A 70 -30.10 -6.12 7.43
C ALA A 70 -28.58 -5.92 7.31
N ALA A 71 -28.04 -6.33 6.15
CA ALA A 71 -26.62 -6.33 5.89
C ALA A 71 -26.16 -4.96 5.39
N CYS A 72 -25.05 -4.49 5.96
CA CYS A 72 -24.38 -3.28 5.51
C CYS A 72 -23.69 -3.58 4.17
N LYS A 73 -24.07 -2.84 3.13
CA LYS A 73 -23.39 -2.90 1.83
C LYS A 73 -22.05 -2.18 1.94
N VAL A 74 -20.97 -2.94 1.80
CA VAL A 74 -19.61 -2.42 1.79
C VAL A 74 -19.09 -2.44 0.36
N ASN A 75 -18.84 -1.24 -0.17
CA ASN A 75 -18.21 -1.07 -1.47
C ASN A 75 -16.70 -1.36 -1.36
N PRO A 76 -16.06 -1.72 -2.48
CA PRO A 76 -14.61 -1.76 -2.57
C PRO A 76 -14.00 -0.41 -2.19
N SER A 77 -12.98 -0.46 -1.32
CA SER A 77 -12.26 0.71 -0.83
C SER A 77 -10.76 0.50 -0.97
N ASP A 78 -10.01 1.59 -1.12
CA ASP A 78 -8.55 1.55 -1.23
C ASP A 78 -7.87 1.04 0.05
N VAL A 79 -8.52 1.23 1.20
CA VAL A 79 -8.06 0.80 2.53
C VAL A 79 -9.22 0.12 3.25
N ILE A 80 -8.94 -1.05 3.83
CA ILE A 80 -9.87 -1.80 4.66
C ILE A 80 -9.24 -1.95 6.04
N ILE A 81 -9.93 -1.45 7.06
CA ILE A 81 -9.55 -1.64 8.46
C ILE A 81 -10.40 -2.80 8.99
N LEU A 82 -9.76 -3.92 9.29
CA LEU A 82 -10.41 -5.06 9.93
C LEU A 82 -10.11 -5.00 11.44
N GLU A 83 -11.13 -4.72 12.25
CA GLU A 83 -11.01 -4.65 13.71
C GLU A 83 -11.75 -5.80 14.40
N GLY A 84 -11.25 -6.23 15.56
CA GLY A 84 -11.89 -7.25 16.38
C GLY A 84 -10.93 -7.88 17.37
N ILE A 85 -11.47 -8.58 18.36
CA ILE A 85 -10.69 -9.20 19.44
C ILE A 85 -9.82 -10.38 18.99
N LEU A 86 -10.19 -11.05 17.88
CA LEU A 86 -9.56 -12.28 17.40
C LEU A 86 -9.10 -12.19 15.93
N VAL A 87 -9.06 -10.99 15.33
CA VAL A 87 -8.66 -10.84 13.91
C VAL A 87 -7.21 -11.28 13.64
N LEU A 88 -6.36 -11.29 14.67
CA LEU A 88 -4.99 -11.80 14.60
C LEU A 88 -4.84 -13.28 15.01
N HIS A 89 -5.92 -13.97 15.40
CA HIS A 89 -5.87 -15.35 15.87
C HIS A 89 -5.71 -16.37 14.72
N ASP A 90 -6.51 -16.26 13.66
CA ASP A 90 -6.48 -17.19 12.52
C ASP A 90 -5.37 -16.81 11.51
N PRO A 91 -4.44 -17.72 11.15
CA PRO A 91 -3.39 -17.46 10.16
C PRO A 91 -3.91 -17.00 8.80
N ARG A 92 -5.03 -17.55 8.33
CA ARG A 92 -5.61 -17.24 7.03
C ARG A 92 -6.07 -15.79 6.97
N VAL A 93 -6.61 -15.27 8.08
CA VAL A 93 -7.00 -13.86 8.20
C VAL A 93 -5.75 -12.98 8.25
N ARG A 94 -4.71 -13.37 8.97
CA ARG A 94 -3.43 -12.63 9.04
C ARG A 94 -2.75 -12.49 7.69
N ASP A 95 -2.84 -13.50 6.84
CA ASP A 95 -2.22 -13.52 5.51
C ASP A 95 -2.89 -12.54 4.53
N LEU A 96 -4.11 -12.10 4.83
CA LEU A 96 -4.79 -11.06 4.06
C LEU A 96 -4.30 -9.64 4.41
N MET A 97 -3.69 -9.44 5.57
CA MET A 97 -3.35 -8.12 6.12
C MET A 97 -1.97 -7.64 5.68
N ASN A 98 -1.89 -6.40 5.18
CA ASN A 98 -0.61 -5.74 4.88
C ASN A 98 0.07 -5.13 6.11
N MET A 99 -0.68 -4.84 7.18
CA MET A 99 -0.20 -4.25 8.42
C MET A 99 -1.07 -4.78 9.57
N LYS A 100 -0.44 -5.23 10.65
CA LYS A 100 -1.09 -5.85 11.82
C LYS A 100 -0.82 -5.02 13.07
N ILE A 101 -1.88 -4.58 13.72
CA ILE A 101 -1.79 -3.67 14.88
C ILE A 101 -2.48 -4.32 16.08
N PHE A 102 -1.82 -4.31 17.23
CA PHE A 102 -2.40 -4.73 18.50
C PHE A 102 -2.49 -3.55 19.45
N VAL A 103 -3.70 -3.21 19.90
CA VAL A 103 -3.91 -2.15 20.90
C VAL A 103 -3.77 -2.73 22.29
N ASP A 104 -2.75 -2.28 23.01
CA ASP A 104 -2.37 -2.83 24.31
C ASP A 104 -2.84 -1.90 25.44
N THR A 105 -3.63 -2.45 26.35
CA THR A 105 -4.16 -1.73 27.51
C THR A 105 -4.36 -2.73 28.64
N ASP A 106 -3.98 -2.32 29.86
CA ASP A 106 -4.03 -3.17 31.03
C ASP A 106 -5.44 -3.71 31.30
N SER A 107 -5.50 -4.92 31.85
CA SER A 107 -6.74 -5.69 31.99
C SER A 107 -7.77 -5.02 32.90
N ASP A 108 -7.30 -4.32 33.94
CA ASP A 108 -8.11 -3.55 34.87
C ASP A 108 -8.75 -2.32 34.20
N ILE A 109 -7.98 -1.57 33.40
CA ILE A 109 -8.48 -0.44 32.61
C ILE A 109 -9.51 -0.92 31.58
N ARG A 110 -9.24 -2.04 30.90
CA ARG A 110 -10.20 -2.63 29.95
C ARG A 110 -11.47 -3.11 30.65
N LEU A 111 -11.37 -3.74 31.82
CA LEU A 111 -12.52 -4.18 32.60
C LEU A 111 -13.36 -2.99 33.08
N ALA A 112 -12.74 -1.93 33.60
CA ALA A 112 -13.43 -0.73 34.03
C ALA A 112 -14.21 -0.09 32.86
N ARG A 113 -13.59 0.04 31.69
CA ARG A 113 -14.24 0.53 30.46
C ARG A 113 -15.39 -0.40 30.02
N ARG A 114 -15.21 -1.72 30.13
CA ARG A 114 -16.25 -2.71 29.80
C ARG A 114 -17.46 -2.60 30.72
N ILE A 115 -17.25 -2.49 32.03
CA ILE A 115 -18.34 -2.33 33.01
C ILE A 115 -19.14 -1.07 32.67
N GLN A 116 -18.48 0.07 32.45
CA GLN A 116 -19.15 1.31 32.08
C GLN A 116 -19.99 1.16 30.81
N ARG A 117 -19.40 0.60 29.74
CA ARG A 117 -20.09 0.38 28.47
C ARG A 117 -21.28 -0.57 28.60
N ASP A 118 -21.09 -1.74 29.22
CA ASP A 118 -22.12 -2.78 29.28
C ASP A 118 -23.28 -2.40 30.22
N THR A 119 -23.00 -1.66 31.30
CA THR A 119 -24.07 -1.15 32.19
C THR A 119 -24.82 0.02 31.56
N ILE A 120 -24.14 1.00 30.95
CA ILE A 120 -24.77 2.21 30.40
C ILE A 120 -25.45 1.93 29.06
N GLU A 121 -24.76 1.28 28.12
CA GLU A 121 -25.23 1.15 26.72
C GLU A 121 -26.04 -0.13 26.50
N ARG A 122 -25.74 -1.20 27.24
CA ARG A 122 -26.36 -2.52 27.07
C ARG A 122 -27.32 -2.92 28.19
N GLY A 123 -27.40 -2.13 29.26
CA GLY A 123 -28.34 -2.34 30.37
C GLY A 123 -28.06 -3.60 31.20
N ARG A 124 -26.80 -4.04 31.28
CA ARG A 124 -26.40 -5.24 32.03
C ARG A 124 -26.10 -4.92 33.49
N ASP A 125 -26.40 -5.89 34.37
CA ASP A 125 -26.02 -5.82 35.78
C ASP A 125 -24.50 -5.97 35.94
N ILE A 126 -23.94 -5.29 36.95
CA ILE A 126 -22.49 -5.29 37.19
C ILE A 126 -22.02 -6.70 37.57
N GLN A 127 -22.79 -7.44 38.36
CA GLN A 127 -22.43 -8.79 38.79
C GLN A 127 -22.37 -9.73 37.57
N ASP A 128 -23.34 -9.65 36.66
CA ASP A 128 -23.35 -10.45 35.43
C ASP A 128 -22.12 -10.15 34.54
N VAL A 129 -21.69 -8.89 34.48
CA VAL A 129 -20.50 -8.50 33.71
C VAL A 129 -19.23 -9.08 34.33
N LEU A 130 -19.11 -9.06 35.65
CA LEU A 130 -17.97 -9.62 36.37
C LEU A 130 -17.93 -11.15 36.27
N ASP A 131 -19.07 -11.82 36.47
CA ASP A 131 -19.18 -13.27 36.35
C ASP A 131 -18.85 -13.74 34.92
N GLN A 132 -19.32 -13.01 33.90
CA GLN A 132 -18.96 -13.30 32.51
C GLN A 132 -17.46 -13.05 32.26
N TYR A 133 -16.90 -12.00 32.86
CA TYR A 133 -15.49 -11.66 32.70
C TYR A 133 -14.58 -12.77 33.23
N ASP A 134 -14.83 -13.22 34.46
CA ASP A 134 -14.03 -14.26 35.11
C ASP A 134 -14.22 -15.63 34.45
N ARG A 135 -15.46 -15.97 34.08
CA ARG A 135 -15.78 -17.29 33.52
C ARG A 135 -15.29 -17.46 32.07
N PHE A 136 -15.35 -16.40 31.25
CA PHE A 136 -15.12 -16.51 29.80
C PHE A 136 -14.11 -15.52 29.26
N VAL A 137 -14.27 -14.24 29.55
CA VAL A 137 -13.51 -13.19 28.85
C VAL A 137 -12.03 -13.24 29.19
N LYS A 138 -11.69 -13.34 30.48
CA LYS A 138 -10.31 -13.36 30.93
C LYS A 138 -9.59 -14.65 30.49
N PRO A 139 -10.17 -15.86 30.66
CA PRO A 139 -9.60 -17.08 30.09
C PRO A 139 -9.41 -17.00 28.57
N SER A 140 -10.43 -16.61 27.81
CA SER A 140 -10.33 -16.49 26.35
C SER A 140 -9.30 -15.44 25.92
N PHE A 141 -9.17 -14.35 26.67
CA PHE A 141 -8.13 -13.36 26.43
C PHE A 141 -6.73 -13.94 26.61
N ASP A 142 -6.48 -14.65 27.70
CA ASP A 142 -5.17 -15.25 27.97
C ASP A 142 -4.82 -16.36 26.98
N GLU A 143 -5.81 -17.14 26.56
CA GLU A 143 -5.63 -18.31 25.69
C GLU A 143 -5.54 -17.96 24.21
N PHE A 144 -6.40 -17.05 23.71
CA PHE A 144 -6.54 -16.81 22.27
C PHE A 144 -6.10 -15.41 21.84
N ILE A 145 -6.43 -14.38 22.63
CA ILE A 145 -6.23 -12.97 22.23
C ILE A 145 -4.79 -12.52 22.48
N LEU A 146 -4.31 -12.63 23.72
CA LEU A 146 -2.99 -12.18 24.13
C LEU A 146 -1.86 -12.88 23.37
N PRO A 147 -1.90 -14.21 23.10
CA PRO A 147 -0.86 -14.86 22.30
C PRO A 147 -0.80 -14.36 20.85
N SER A 148 -1.90 -13.80 20.32
CA SER A 148 -1.91 -13.22 18.97
C SER A 148 -1.12 -11.91 18.85
N LYS A 149 -0.84 -11.24 19.99
CA LYS A 149 -0.02 -10.02 20.07
C LYS A 149 1.36 -10.18 19.43
N LYS A 150 1.94 -11.39 19.48
CA LYS A 150 3.26 -11.68 18.87
C LYS A 150 3.28 -11.57 17.35
N PHE A 151 2.10 -11.58 16.70
CA PHE A 151 1.97 -11.45 15.25
C PHE A 151 1.76 -10.00 14.80
N ALA A 152 1.67 -9.04 15.72
CA ALA A 152 1.50 -7.63 15.38
C ALA A 152 2.82 -7.03 14.89
N ASP A 153 2.74 -6.20 13.85
CA ASP A 153 3.86 -5.37 13.38
C ASP A 153 4.06 -4.17 14.29
N ILE A 154 2.96 -3.63 14.86
CA ILE A 154 2.95 -2.49 15.76
C ILE A 154 2.05 -2.77 16.97
N ILE A 155 2.56 -2.43 18.16
CA ILE A 155 1.79 -2.44 19.41
C ILE A 155 1.54 -0.99 19.83
N ILE A 156 0.27 -0.63 20.03
CA ILE A 156 -0.14 0.73 20.40
C ILE A 156 -0.62 0.75 21.85
N PRO A 157 0.16 1.34 22.78
CA PRO A 157 -0.32 1.55 24.14
C PRO A 157 -1.34 2.68 24.18
N ARG A 158 -2.20 2.69 25.20
CA ARG A 158 -3.19 3.75 25.49
C ARG A 158 -4.28 3.94 24.41
N GLY A 159 -4.32 3.09 23.39
CA GLY A 159 -5.40 3.05 22.39
C GLY A 159 -5.83 4.43 21.88
N GLY A 160 -7.09 4.78 22.11
CA GLY A 160 -7.72 6.01 21.63
C GLY A 160 -7.13 7.32 22.19
N ASP A 161 -6.32 7.26 23.24
CA ASP A 161 -5.68 8.43 23.86
C ASP A 161 -4.26 8.68 23.32
N ASN A 162 -3.84 7.92 22.29
CA ASN A 162 -2.49 7.98 21.73
C ASN A 162 -2.47 8.69 20.36
N ASP A 163 -2.70 10.00 20.38
CA ASP A 163 -2.74 10.85 19.18
C ASP A 163 -1.49 10.67 18.30
N VAL A 164 -0.32 10.52 18.90
CA VAL A 164 0.94 10.31 18.16
C VAL A 164 0.93 9.03 17.34
N ALA A 165 0.42 7.93 17.91
CA ALA A 165 0.32 6.67 17.19
C ALA A 165 -0.78 6.70 16.12
N ILE A 166 -1.91 7.34 16.42
CA ILE A 166 -3.00 7.55 15.45
C ILE A 166 -2.48 8.36 14.26
N ASP A 167 -1.80 9.47 14.50
CA ASP A 167 -1.21 10.31 13.45
C ASP A 167 -0.22 9.54 12.59
N LEU A 168 0.63 8.69 13.19
CA LEU A 168 1.57 7.86 12.44
C LEU A 168 0.85 6.88 11.50
N ILE A 169 -0.24 6.24 11.95
CA ILE A 169 -1.07 5.37 11.10
C ILE A 169 -1.73 6.18 9.99
N VAL A 170 -2.31 7.34 10.32
CA VAL A 170 -2.98 8.23 9.35
C VAL A 170 -2.00 8.69 8.26
N GLN A 171 -0.79 9.11 8.64
CA GLN A 171 0.27 9.48 7.69
C GLN A 171 0.73 8.30 6.83
N HIS A 172 0.81 7.10 7.41
CA HIS A 172 1.10 5.89 6.64
C HIS A 172 0.01 5.61 5.60
N ILE A 173 -1.26 5.67 6.00
CA ILE A 173 -2.41 5.50 5.09
C ILE A 173 -2.38 6.56 3.99
N HIS A 174 -2.16 7.84 4.32
CA HIS A 174 -2.03 8.91 3.32
C HIS A 174 -0.90 8.66 2.33
N THR A 175 0.25 8.20 2.82
CA THR A 175 1.40 7.84 1.97
C THR A 175 1.02 6.72 1.02
N LYS A 176 0.34 5.67 1.50
CA LYS A 176 -0.10 4.53 0.67
C LYS A 176 -1.19 4.88 -0.33
N LEU A 177 -2.13 5.75 0.05
CA LEU A 177 -3.15 6.30 -0.85
C LEU A 177 -2.55 7.26 -1.89
N GLY A 178 -1.43 7.92 -1.57
CA GLY A 178 -0.70 8.79 -2.49
C GLY A 178 0.24 8.04 -3.45
N GLN A 179 0.49 6.75 -3.23
CA GLN A 179 1.26 5.91 -4.15
C GLN A 179 0.42 5.62 -5.40
N HIS A 180 1.02 5.79 -6.58
CA HIS A 180 0.41 5.37 -7.82
C HIS A 180 0.16 3.86 -7.81
N ASP A 181 -1.04 3.42 -8.18
CA ASP A 181 -1.45 2.01 -8.12
C ASP A 181 -0.50 1.06 -8.85
N LEU A 182 0.11 1.53 -9.94
CA LEU A 182 1.12 0.75 -10.68
C LEU A 182 2.35 0.42 -9.84
N CYS A 183 2.76 1.28 -8.91
CA CYS A 183 3.89 1.00 -8.01
C CYS A 183 3.55 -0.08 -6.97
N LYS A 184 2.26 -0.34 -6.71
CA LYS A 184 1.82 -1.45 -5.85
C LYS A 184 1.98 -2.79 -6.55
N ILE A 185 1.85 -2.81 -7.88
CA ILE A 185 1.94 -4.01 -8.72
C ILE A 185 3.39 -4.27 -9.16
N TYR A 186 4.13 -3.22 -9.52
CA TYR A 186 5.47 -3.30 -10.10
C TYR A 186 6.50 -2.67 -9.16
N ALA A 187 7.20 -3.51 -8.38
CA ALA A 187 8.22 -3.06 -7.44
C ALA A 187 9.42 -2.35 -8.10
N ASN A 188 9.66 -2.60 -9.39
CA ASN A 188 10.70 -1.96 -10.19
C ASN A 188 10.23 -0.69 -10.92
N LEU A 189 8.98 -0.24 -10.69
CA LEU A 189 8.47 1.01 -11.23
C LEU A 189 8.68 2.15 -10.23
N CYS A 190 9.46 3.13 -10.64
CA CYS A 190 9.65 4.37 -9.88
C CYS A 190 8.89 5.51 -10.57
N VAL A 191 7.99 6.16 -9.84
CA VAL A 191 7.27 7.35 -10.33
C VAL A 191 7.82 8.59 -9.67
N ILE A 192 8.13 9.60 -10.48
CA ILE A 192 8.61 10.89 -10.02
C ILE A 192 7.47 11.62 -9.31
N THR A 193 7.75 12.19 -8.14
CA THR A 193 6.78 12.97 -7.37
C THR A 193 6.21 14.10 -8.23
N SER A 194 4.88 14.10 -8.40
CA SER A 194 4.19 15.10 -9.21
C SER A 194 3.98 16.40 -8.44
N THR A 195 4.87 17.38 -8.67
CA THR A 195 4.75 18.73 -8.09
C THR A 195 3.82 19.61 -8.93
N PHE A 196 3.34 20.73 -8.38
CA PHE A 196 2.57 21.72 -9.16
C PHE A 196 3.34 22.21 -10.39
N GLN A 197 4.68 22.32 -10.31
CA GLN A 197 5.52 22.70 -11.43
C GLN A 197 5.52 21.64 -12.53
N ILE A 198 5.67 20.35 -12.19
CA ILE A 198 5.60 19.24 -13.15
C ILE A 198 4.21 19.19 -13.79
N ARG A 199 3.15 19.34 -12.99
CA ARG A 199 1.77 19.42 -13.49
C ARG A 199 1.58 20.58 -14.45
N GLY A 200 2.09 21.77 -14.13
CA GLY A 200 2.05 22.94 -15.01
C GLY A 200 2.74 22.69 -16.35
N MET A 201 3.93 22.09 -16.34
CA MET A 201 4.63 21.71 -17.58
C MET A 201 3.85 20.66 -18.37
N HIS A 202 3.24 19.66 -17.70
CA HIS A 202 2.36 18.70 -18.35
C HIS A 202 1.13 19.33 -18.99
N THR A 203 0.51 20.32 -18.35
CA THR A 203 -0.62 21.07 -18.93
C THR A 203 -0.20 21.71 -20.25
N LEU A 204 0.98 22.34 -20.31
CA LEU A 204 1.47 22.99 -21.51
C LEU A 204 1.77 21.98 -22.62
N ILE A 205 2.53 20.92 -22.35
CA ILE A 205 2.87 19.94 -23.40
C ILE A 205 1.68 19.10 -23.89
N ARG A 206 0.54 19.13 -23.17
CA ARG A 206 -0.70 18.43 -23.53
C ARG A 206 -1.79 19.34 -24.12
N ASP A 207 -1.67 20.67 -24.03
CA ASP A 207 -2.61 21.58 -24.69
C ASP A 207 -2.36 21.59 -26.20
N VAL A 208 -3.41 21.29 -26.98
CA VAL A 208 -3.38 21.26 -28.44
C VAL A 208 -3.01 22.63 -29.05
N ARG A 209 -3.18 23.71 -28.29
CA ARG A 209 -2.87 25.08 -28.69
C ARG A 209 -1.42 25.49 -28.43
N THR A 210 -0.63 24.64 -27.76
CA THR A 210 0.76 24.95 -27.42
C THR A 210 1.62 25.04 -28.67
N THR A 211 2.46 26.07 -28.74
CA THR A 211 3.37 26.27 -29.88
C THR A 211 4.45 25.19 -29.91
N LYS A 212 4.99 24.89 -31.09
CA LYS A 212 6.10 23.92 -31.22
C LYS A 212 7.31 24.30 -30.35
N HIS A 213 7.62 25.60 -30.26
CA HIS A 213 8.73 26.09 -29.44
C HIS A 213 8.50 25.80 -27.96
N ASP A 214 7.32 26.14 -27.45
CA ASP A 214 6.98 25.90 -26.03
C ASP A 214 6.90 24.41 -25.74
N PHE A 215 6.34 23.62 -26.66
CA PHE A 215 6.31 22.16 -26.53
C PHE A 215 7.71 21.59 -26.32
N VAL A 216 8.66 21.93 -27.20
CA VAL A 216 10.06 21.45 -27.09
C VAL A 216 10.69 21.95 -25.79
N PHE A 217 10.52 23.23 -25.45
CA PHE A 217 11.09 23.80 -24.23
C PHE A 217 10.59 23.09 -22.96
N TYR A 218 9.29 22.88 -22.81
CA TYR A 218 8.73 22.23 -21.62
C TYR A 218 8.93 20.71 -21.64
N ALA A 219 8.95 20.07 -22.81
CA ALA A 219 9.30 18.66 -22.94
C ALA A 219 10.75 18.41 -22.51
N ASP A 220 11.71 19.20 -22.98
CA ASP A 220 13.13 19.07 -22.60
C ASP A 220 13.32 19.26 -21.08
N ARG A 221 12.58 20.18 -20.46
CA ARG A 221 12.58 20.37 -19.00
C ARG A 221 12.05 19.14 -18.27
N LEU A 222 10.95 18.56 -18.71
CA LEU A 222 10.39 17.33 -18.12
C LEU A 222 11.35 16.15 -18.32
N ILE A 223 11.90 15.98 -19.52
CA ILE A 223 12.90 14.96 -19.83
C ILE A 223 14.11 15.09 -18.90
N ARG A 224 14.61 16.31 -18.65
CA ARG A 224 15.74 16.51 -17.73
C ARG A 224 15.43 16.00 -16.33
N LEU A 225 14.24 16.26 -15.80
CA LEU A 225 13.82 15.74 -14.49
C LEU A 225 13.76 14.20 -14.49
N VAL A 226 13.24 13.61 -15.56
CA VAL A 226 13.16 12.14 -15.72
C VAL A 226 14.54 11.51 -15.78
N VAL A 227 15.45 12.09 -16.56
CA VAL A 227 16.82 11.58 -16.70
C VAL A 227 17.59 11.69 -15.38
N GLU A 228 17.56 12.84 -14.71
CA GLU A 228 18.23 13.02 -13.41
C GLU A 228 17.69 12.03 -12.36
N HIS A 229 16.36 11.89 -12.28
CA HIS A 229 15.76 10.94 -11.36
C HIS A 229 16.16 9.50 -11.68
N GLY A 230 16.16 9.11 -12.97
CA GLY A 230 16.59 7.78 -13.39
C GLY A 230 18.06 7.48 -13.08
N LEU A 231 18.95 8.47 -13.25
CA LEU A 231 20.37 8.31 -12.92
C LEU A 231 20.60 8.05 -11.42
N GLY A 232 19.72 8.57 -10.55
CA GLY A 232 19.75 8.32 -9.10
C GLY A 232 19.51 6.87 -8.69
N HIS A 233 18.93 6.04 -9.57
CA HIS A 233 18.67 4.61 -9.32
C HIS A 233 19.81 3.70 -9.77
N LEU A 234 20.90 4.25 -10.31
CA LEU A 234 22.07 3.49 -10.72
C LEU A 234 22.99 3.15 -9.54
N PRO A 235 23.81 2.09 -9.63
CA PRO A 235 24.67 1.72 -8.51
C PRO A 235 25.81 2.72 -8.31
N PHE A 236 25.97 3.14 -7.07
CA PHE A 236 27.05 4.01 -6.61
C PHE A 236 28.05 3.25 -5.71
N SER A 237 29.26 3.78 -5.59
CA SER A 237 30.27 3.38 -4.62
C SER A 237 30.71 4.58 -3.80
N GLU A 238 30.89 4.38 -2.49
CA GLU A 238 31.41 5.41 -1.58
C GLU A 238 32.77 5.91 -2.05
N LYS A 239 32.98 7.23 -1.92
CA LYS A 239 34.25 7.87 -2.19
C LYS A 239 34.46 9.02 -1.21
N GLN A 240 35.57 8.96 -0.50
CA GLN A 240 36.01 10.05 0.35
C GLN A 240 36.89 11.01 -0.45
N ILE A 241 36.68 12.31 -0.24
CA ILE A 241 37.50 13.39 -0.80
C ILE A 241 37.90 14.34 0.32
N THR A 242 39.01 15.04 0.13
CA THR A 242 39.38 16.18 0.98
C THR A 242 38.81 17.45 0.37
N THR A 243 38.04 18.21 1.16
CA THR A 243 37.49 19.49 0.74
C THR A 243 38.61 20.55 0.68
N PRO A 244 38.38 21.70 0.00
CA PRO A 244 39.34 22.81 0.02
C PRO A 244 39.65 23.36 1.43
N THR A 245 38.79 23.08 2.42
CA THR A 245 38.98 23.46 3.83
C THR A 245 39.76 22.42 4.64
N GLY A 246 40.22 21.33 4.01
CA GLY A 246 40.96 20.24 4.67
C GLY A 246 40.08 19.19 5.36
N SER A 247 38.75 19.33 5.33
CA SER A 247 37.83 18.37 5.93
C SER A 247 37.61 17.17 5.00
N VAL A 248 37.33 15.99 5.56
CA VAL A 248 36.96 14.81 4.76
C VAL A 248 35.46 14.86 4.47
N TYR A 249 35.08 14.74 3.20
CA TYR A 249 33.71 14.58 2.75
C TYR A 249 33.50 13.17 2.19
N THR A 250 32.54 12.44 2.74
CA THR A 250 32.14 11.11 2.28
C THR A 250 30.98 11.25 1.30
N GLY A 251 31.30 11.13 0.01
CA GLY A 251 30.33 11.16 -1.08
C GLY A 251 30.24 9.83 -1.81
N VAL A 252 29.69 9.88 -3.02
CA VAL A 252 29.52 8.70 -3.87
C VAL A 252 29.89 8.99 -5.32
N VAL A 253 30.28 7.95 -6.06
CA VAL A 253 30.53 7.97 -7.51
C VAL A 253 29.87 6.77 -8.18
N PHE A 254 29.54 6.88 -9.47
CA PHE A 254 28.97 5.75 -10.20
C PHE A 254 29.94 4.55 -10.23
N ARG A 255 29.43 3.36 -9.88
CA ARG A 255 30.25 2.14 -9.74
C ARG A 255 30.74 1.59 -11.08
N LYS A 256 29.98 1.78 -12.16
CA LYS A 256 30.32 1.33 -13.52
C LYS A 256 30.11 2.45 -14.53
N ARG A 257 30.73 2.28 -15.70
CA ARG A 257 30.55 3.18 -16.85
C ARG A 257 29.12 3.09 -17.38
N LEU A 258 28.58 4.23 -17.79
CA LEU A 258 27.22 4.36 -18.32
C LEU A 258 27.23 4.50 -19.84
N CYS A 259 26.16 4.07 -20.50
CA CYS A 259 25.83 4.49 -21.86
C CYS A 259 24.31 4.67 -22.00
N GLY A 260 23.91 5.64 -22.82
CA GLY A 260 22.51 5.79 -23.22
C GLY A 260 22.24 4.97 -24.48
N ILE A 261 21.05 4.37 -24.58
CA ILE A 261 20.59 3.76 -25.83
C ILE A 261 19.25 4.41 -26.18
N SER A 262 19.18 5.11 -27.30
CA SER A 262 17.94 5.73 -27.77
C SER A 262 17.23 4.85 -28.78
N ILE A 263 15.91 4.70 -28.59
CA ILE A 263 15.04 4.20 -29.65
C ILE A 263 14.86 5.34 -30.67
N ILE A 264 15.26 5.10 -31.92
CA ILE A 264 15.29 6.12 -32.97
C ILE A 264 13.91 6.73 -33.18
N ARG A 265 13.86 8.04 -33.46
CA ARG A 265 12.70 8.96 -33.42
C ARG A 265 12.42 9.49 -32.02
N SER A 266 11.59 8.80 -31.22
CA SER A 266 11.11 9.33 -29.94
C SER A 266 12.23 9.46 -28.92
N GLY A 267 13.04 8.42 -28.73
CA GLY A 267 14.12 8.36 -27.74
C GLY A 267 15.24 9.39 -27.97
N GLU A 268 15.42 9.84 -29.22
CA GLU A 268 16.44 10.84 -29.56
C GLU A 268 16.19 12.20 -28.89
N SER A 269 14.93 12.52 -28.60
CA SER A 269 14.56 13.72 -27.85
C SER A 269 15.18 13.76 -26.45
N MET A 270 15.49 12.60 -25.86
CA MET A 270 16.04 12.52 -24.51
C MET A 270 17.57 12.58 -24.46
N GLU A 271 18.25 12.46 -25.60
CA GLU A 271 19.71 12.38 -25.65
C GLU A 271 20.39 13.66 -25.13
N ASN A 272 19.83 14.82 -25.45
CA ASN A 272 20.38 16.10 -25.05
C ASN A 272 20.37 16.27 -23.53
N ALA A 273 19.28 15.88 -22.88
CA ALA A 273 19.19 15.88 -21.42
C ALA A 273 20.25 14.94 -20.82
N LEU A 274 20.38 13.72 -21.34
CA LEU A 274 21.36 12.76 -20.85
C LEU A 274 22.81 13.23 -21.04
N ARG A 275 23.16 13.84 -22.19
CA ARG A 275 24.49 14.44 -22.42
C ARG A 275 24.77 15.59 -21.46
N ALA A 276 23.75 16.38 -21.13
CA ALA A 276 23.88 17.49 -20.21
C ALA A 276 23.90 17.04 -18.73
N CYS A 277 23.46 15.82 -18.39
CA CYS A 277 23.67 15.20 -17.07
C CYS A 277 25.03 14.51 -16.97
N CYS A 278 25.42 13.79 -18.03
CA CYS A 278 26.60 12.93 -18.06
C CYS A 278 27.54 13.33 -19.20
N LYS A 279 28.51 14.22 -18.90
CA LYS A 279 29.48 14.69 -19.88
C LYS A 279 30.29 13.52 -20.46
N GLY A 280 30.30 13.39 -21.78
CA GLY A 280 31.05 12.33 -22.49
C GLY A 280 30.39 10.95 -22.48
N ILE A 281 29.10 10.84 -22.11
CA ILE A 281 28.37 9.57 -22.20
C ILE A 281 28.30 9.06 -23.64
N LYS A 282 28.58 7.77 -23.83
CA LYS A 282 28.39 7.10 -25.13
C LYS A 282 26.90 6.89 -25.36
N ILE A 283 26.42 7.20 -26.56
CA ILE A 283 25.02 6.96 -26.96
C ILE A 283 24.99 6.01 -28.14
N GLY A 284 24.32 4.88 -27.95
CA GLY A 284 23.95 3.96 -29.03
C GLY A 284 22.51 4.20 -29.48
N LYS A 285 22.16 3.61 -30.61
CA LYS A 285 20.85 3.79 -31.25
C LYS A 285 20.27 2.46 -31.71
N ILE A 286 18.97 2.30 -31.58
CA ILE A 286 18.21 1.14 -32.05
C ILE A 286 16.99 1.64 -32.82
N LEU A 287 16.75 1.10 -34.02
CA LEU A 287 15.51 1.30 -34.77
C LEU A 287 14.72 0.01 -34.79
N ILE A 288 13.55 0.06 -34.18
CA ILE A 288 12.59 -1.04 -34.17
C ILE A 288 11.45 -0.66 -35.11
N HIS A 289 11.06 -1.59 -35.98
CA HIS A 289 9.90 -1.42 -36.84
C HIS A 289 8.93 -2.56 -36.64
N ARG A 290 7.64 -2.22 -36.74
CA ARG A 290 6.54 -3.17 -36.61
C ARG A 290 6.05 -3.54 -38.00
N GLU A 291 6.33 -4.77 -38.44
CA GLU A 291 5.71 -5.33 -39.64
C GLU A 291 4.49 -6.17 -39.24
N GLY A 292 3.29 -5.70 -39.60
CA GLY A 292 2.04 -6.46 -39.53
C GLY A 292 1.69 -7.06 -38.16
N ASN A 293 0.96 -8.18 -38.17
CA ASN A 293 0.47 -8.89 -36.99
C ASN A 293 1.46 -9.90 -36.38
N SER A 294 2.59 -10.19 -37.05
CA SER A 294 3.37 -11.41 -36.79
C SER A 294 4.85 -11.21 -36.43
N GLY A 295 5.41 -10.00 -36.36
CA GLY A 295 6.77 -9.86 -35.83
C GLY A 295 7.33 -8.43 -35.78
N ARG A 296 8.12 -8.15 -34.73
CA ARG A 296 8.96 -6.93 -34.64
C ARG A 296 10.31 -7.23 -35.28
N GLN A 297 10.76 -6.34 -36.16
CA GLN A 297 12.08 -6.45 -36.76
C GLN A 297 12.99 -5.33 -36.24
N LEU A 298 14.19 -5.73 -35.79
CA LEU A 298 15.28 -4.81 -35.57
C LEU A 298 15.82 -4.39 -36.94
N ILE A 299 15.61 -3.13 -37.32
CA ILE A 299 16.05 -2.62 -38.63
C ILE A 299 17.48 -2.09 -38.55
N TYR A 300 17.84 -1.48 -37.43
CA TYR A 300 19.15 -0.86 -37.25
C TYR A 300 19.57 -0.91 -35.80
N GLU A 301 20.84 -1.21 -35.57
CA GLU A 301 21.50 -0.98 -34.29
C GLU A 301 22.90 -0.41 -34.49
N LYS A 302 23.27 0.51 -33.61
CA LYS A 302 24.64 0.99 -33.46
C LYS A 302 24.91 1.20 -31.99
N LEU A 303 25.52 0.19 -31.38
CA LEU A 303 25.77 0.15 -29.94
C LEU A 303 27.25 0.42 -29.64
N PRO A 304 27.59 0.94 -28.45
CA PRO A 304 28.98 0.98 -28.01
C PRO A 304 29.59 -0.43 -27.99
N ALA A 305 30.79 -0.61 -28.55
CA ALA A 305 31.46 -1.92 -28.58
C ALA A 305 31.67 -2.55 -27.19
N ASP A 306 31.73 -1.72 -26.14
CA ASP A 306 31.90 -2.12 -24.75
C ASP A 306 30.57 -2.15 -23.95
N ILE A 307 29.42 -2.21 -24.60
CA ILE A 307 28.08 -2.15 -23.96
C ILE A 307 27.87 -3.24 -22.90
N SER A 308 28.39 -4.47 -23.11
CA SER A 308 28.25 -5.59 -22.18
C SER A 308 28.88 -5.33 -20.80
N SER A 309 29.81 -4.37 -20.71
CA SER A 309 30.48 -3.97 -19.47
C SER A 309 29.87 -2.73 -18.81
N ARG A 310 28.81 -2.14 -19.40
CA ARG A 310 28.20 -0.87 -18.99
C ARG A 310 26.80 -1.06 -18.42
N HIS A 311 26.33 -0.07 -17.66
CA HIS A 311 24.90 0.08 -17.43
C HIS A 311 24.27 0.85 -18.59
N VAL A 312 23.19 0.29 -19.11
CA VAL A 312 22.43 0.85 -20.22
C VAL A 312 21.28 1.68 -19.68
N PHE A 313 21.23 2.94 -20.09
CA PHE A 313 20.11 3.83 -19.85
C PHE A 313 19.26 3.89 -21.14
N LEU A 314 18.21 3.08 -21.20
CA LEU A 314 17.32 3.02 -22.37
C LEU A 314 16.42 4.26 -22.39
N LEU A 315 16.35 4.94 -23.53
CA LEU A 315 15.63 6.21 -23.72
C LEU A 315 14.46 6.03 -24.65
N ASP A 316 13.25 6.24 -24.12
CA ASP A 316 12.02 6.37 -24.87
C ASP A 316 11.00 7.21 -24.08
N PRO A 317 10.58 8.38 -24.56
CA PRO A 317 9.71 9.29 -23.81
C PRO A 317 8.25 8.80 -23.71
N VAL A 318 7.82 7.86 -24.57
CA VAL A 318 6.43 7.40 -24.61
C VAL A 318 6.37 5.88 -24.68
N LEU A 319 5.91 5.27 -23.59
CA LEU A 319 5.74 3.83 -23.50
C LEU A 319 4.25 3.49 -23.65
N ALA A 320 3.80 3.23 -24.89
CA ALA A 320 2.38 2.96 -25.17
C ALA A 320 2.01 1.50 -24.91
N SER A 321 2.50 0.58 -25.74
CA SER A 321 2.23 -0.86 -25.63
C SER A 321 3.33 -1.63 -24.87
N GLY A 322 4.45 -0.97 -24.55
CA GLY A 322 5.65 -1.59 -23.97
C GLY A 322 6.37 -2.59 -24.88
N LEU A 323 5.85 -2.80 -26.08
CA LEU A 323 6.36 -3.75 -27.05
C LEU A 323 7.71 -3.30 -27.65
N GLU A 324 7.97 -2.00 -27.75
CA GLU A 324 9.22 -1.49 -28.32
C GLU A 324 10.41 -1.61 -27.35
N THR A 325 10.16 -1.82 -26.06
CA THR A 325 11.20 -1.85 -25.00
C THR A 325 11.51 -3.25 -24.45
N GLN A 326 10.91 -4.31 -25.01
CA GLN A 326 10.93 -5.68 -24.47
C GLN A 326 12.12 -6.57 -24.91
N LYS A 327 13.08 -6.07 -25.70
CA LYS A 327 14.19 -6.89 -26.23
C LYS A 327 15.55 -6.49 -25.71
#